data_AF-B2JD36-F1
#
_entry.id   AF-B2JD36-F1
#
_cell.length_a   1.000
_cell.length_b   1.000
_cell.length_c   1.000
_cell.angle_alpha   90.00
_cell.angle_beta   90.00
_cell.angle_gamma   90.00
#
_symmetry.space_group_name_H-M   'P 1'
#
loop_
_entity.id
_entity.type
_entity.pdbx_description
1 polymer ?
#
loop_
_entity_poly.entity_id
_entity_poly.type
_entity_poly.pdbx_seq_one_letter_code
_entity_poly.pdbx_strand_id
1 'polypeptide(L)'
;MKKAFTQTLMELRGGAVVEEATNELNTLVAMVRDTGKAGKITITVEVKPFAKVQDALEVTGKVVATLPKEKESAEVFFPTVENNLSRHSERQTELPGISLADTPSPRVSLG
;
A
#
# COMPACT_ATOMS: atom_id res chain seq x y z
N MET A 1 -11.11 -41.18 2.85
CA MET A 1 -12.06 -40.13 2.40
C MET A 1 -11.30 -38.81 2.33
N LYS A 2 -11.50 -37.98 1.29
CA LYS A 2 -10.79 -36.69 1.18
C LYS A 2 -11.47 -35.67 2.09
N LYS A 3 -10.68 -34.95 2.89
CA LYS A 3 -11.17 -33.86 3.74
C LYS A 3 -11.38 -32.60 2.89
N ALA A 4 -12.44 -31.83 3.19
CA ALA A 4 -12.66 -30.56 2.51
C ALA A 4 -11.57 -29.55 2.92
N PHE A 5 -11.07 -28.77 1.95
CA PHE A 5 -10.03 -27.77 2.21
C PHE A 5 -10.45 -26.74 3.27
N THR A 6 -11.73 -26.34 3.26
CA THR A 6 -12.31 -25.44 4.27
C THR A 6 -12.20 -25.97 5.69
N GLN A 7 -12.32 -27.29 5.88
CA GLN A 7 -12.13 -27.92 7.18
C GLN A 7 -10.67 -27.90 7.63
N THR A 8 -9.71 -27.93 6.70
CA THR A 8 -8.28 -27.73 7.04
C THR A 8 -8.01 -26.29 7.46
N LEU A 9 -8.62 -25.30 6.79
CA LEU A 9 -8.52 -23.90 7.20
C LEU A 9 -9.11 -23.64 8.59
N MET A 10 -10.23 -24.29 8.94
CA MET A 10 -10.83 -24.18 10.28
C MET A 10 -9.96 -24.81 11.38
N GLU A 11 -9.11 -25.78 11.07
CA GLU A 11 -8.18 -26.36 12.03
C GLU A 11 -6.86 -25.55 12.15
N LEU A 12 -6.48 -24.83 11.09
CA LEU A 12 -5.28 -24.00 11.11
C LEU A 12 -5.37 -22.91 12.17
N ARG A 13 -4.37 -22.89 13.07
CA ARG A 13 -4.32 -21.99 14.25
C ARG A 13 -5.62 -22.02 15.07
N GLY A 14 -6.31 -23.18 15.13
CA GLY A 14 -7.57 -23.31 15.86
C GLY A 14 -8.72 -22.47 15.30
N GLY A 15 -8.69 -22.14 14.01
CA GLY A 15 -9.73 -21.36 13.33
C GLY A 15 -9.43 -19.87 13.21
N ALA A 16 -8.37 -19.37 13.85
CA ALA A 16 -8.00 -17.95 13.81
C ALA A 16 -7.76 -17.43 12.38
N VAL A 17 -7.24 -18.27 11.47
CA VAL A 17 -7.04 -17.89 10.06
C VAL A 17 -8.37 -17.56 9.37
N VAL A 18 -9.42 -18.32 9.69
CA VAL A 18 -10.76 -18.12 9.11
C VAL A 18 -11.41 -16.87 9.71
N GLU A 19 -11.25 -16.65 11.01
CA GLU A 19 -11.74 -15.45 11.68
C GLU A 19 -11.08 -14.17 11.11
N GLU A 20 -9.75 -14.18 10.98
CA GLU A 20 -8.98 -13.08 10.38
C GLU A 20 -9.45 -12.78 8.95
N ALA A 21 -9.55 -13.82 8.11
CA ALA A 21 -10.06 -13.67 6.74
C ALA A 21 -11.51 -13.16 6.69
N THR A 22 -12.35 -13.55 7.65
CA THR A 22 -13.74 -13.10 7.74
C THR A 22 -13.82 -11.61 8.04
N ASN A 23 -13.04 -11.14 9.02
CA ASN A 23 -13.00 -9.73 9.41
C ASN A 23 -12.41 -8.85 8.29
N GLU A 24 -11.32 -9.29 7.68
CA GLU A 24 -10.72 -8.59 6.54
C GLU A 24 -11.66 -8.53 5.33
N LEU A 25 -12.39 -9.61 5.04
CA LEU A 25 -13.36 -9.65 3.94
C LEU A 25 -14.50 -8.67 4.18
N ASN A 26 -15.03 -8.62 5.40
CA ASN A 26 -16.07 -7.68 5.75
C ASN A 26 -15.61 -6.22 5.52
N THR A 27 -14.42 -5.90 6.00
CA THR A 27 -13.80 -4.57 5.85
C THR A 27 -13.55 -4.23 4.38
N LEU A 28 -13.04 -5.18 3.60
CA LEU A 28 -12.76 -5.00 2.19
C LEU A 28 -14.03 -4.73 1.39
N VAL A 29 -15.11 -5.48 1.65
CA VAL A 29 -16.40 -5.26 0.97
C VAL A 29 -16.97 -3.89 1.31
N ALA A 30 -16.91 -3.46 2.58
CA ALA A 30 -17.34 -2.13 2.98
C ALA A 30 -16.55 -1.03 2.24
N MET A 31 -15.22 -1.12 2.25
CA MET A 31 -14.35 -0.14 1.58
C MET A 31 -14.52 -0.14 0.06
N VAL A 32 -14.72 -1.29 -0.59
CA VAL A 32 -14.97 -1.37 -2.03
C VAL A 32 -16.30 -0.68 -2.37
N ARG A 33 -17.34 -0.91 -1.56
CA ARG A 33 -18.65 -0.27 -1.74
C ARG A 33 -18.56 1.25 -1.58
N ASP A 34 -17.84 1.70 -0.56
CA ASP A 34 -17.81 3.13 -0.19
C ASP A 34 -16.86 3.92 -1.13
N THR A 35 -15.74 3.33 -1.57
CA THR A 35 -14.75 4.00 -2.45
C THR A 35 -14.98 3.76 -3.95
N GLY A 36 -15.72 2.70 -4.32
CA GLY A 36 -15.88 2.24 -5.71
C GLY A 36 -14.60 1.66 -6.33
N LYS A 37 -13.53 1.48 -5.55
CA LYS A 37 -12.25 0.94 -6.03
C LYS A 37 -12.10 -0.54 -5.69
N ALA A 38 -11.37 -1.27 -6.53
CA ALA A 38 -11.11 -2.68 -6.30
C ALA A 38 -10.23 -2.91 -5.05
N GLY A 39 -10.55 -3.98 -4.31
CA GLY A 39 -9.74 -4.54 -3.24
C GLY A 39 -9.41 -6.00 -3.52
N LYS A 40 -8.47 -6.58 -2.77
CA LYS A 40 -8.11 -8.02 -2.89
C LYS A 40 -7.79 -8.63 -1.53
N ILE A 41 -8.16 -9.89 -1.35
CA ILE A 41 -7.71 -10.74 -0.25
C ILE A 41 -6.92 -11.91 -0.84
N THR A 42 -5.82 -12.26 -0.20
CA THR A 42 -4.98 -13.41 -0.54
C THR A 42 -4.83 -14.30 0.68
N ILE A 43 -5.16 -15.58 0.54
CA ILE A 43 -4.89 -16.59 1.56
C ILE A 43 -3.78 -17.49 1.02
N THR A 44 -2.69 -17.59 1.76
CA THR A 44 -1.56 -18.45 1.44
C THR A 44 -1.51 -19.58 2.44
N VAL A 45 -1.50 -20.82 1.95
CA VAL A 45 -1.23 -22.01 2.76
C VAL A 45 0.09 -22.60 2.32
N GLU A 46 1.04 -22.66 3.23
CA GLU A 46 2.36 -23.22 2.98
C GLU A 46 2.50 -24.53 3.76
N VAL A 47 3.04 -25.56 3.10
CA VAL A 47 3.21 -26.90 3.67
C VAL A 47 4.68 -27.28 3.52
N LYS A 48 5.35 -27.59 4.62
CA LYS A 48 6.77 -27.95 4.67
C LYS A 48 6.99 -29.20 5.53
N PRO A 49 8.05 -29.99 5.29
CA PRO A 49 8.44 -31.06 6.20
C PRO A 49 8.77 -30.50 7.59
N PHE A 50 8.29 -31.15 8.64
CA PHE A 50 8.62 -30.76 10.01
C PHE A 50 9.90 -31.43 10.45
N ALA A 51 10.98 -30.65 10.53
CA ALA A 51 12.34 -31.17 10.73
C ALA A 51 12.54 -32.01 12.00
N LYS A 52 11.66 -31.90 13.00
CA LYS A 52 11.82 -32.56 14.31
C LYS A 52 11.17 -33.95 14.39
N VAL A 53 10.24 -34.29 13.50
CA VAL A 53 9.51 -35.56 13.53
C VAL A 53 9.44 -36.13 12.12
N GLN A 54 9.90 -37.37 11.95
CA GLN A 54 9.83 -38.06 10.67
C GLN A 54 8.35 -38.23 10.27
N ASP A 55 8.03 -37.96 9.00
CA ASP A 55 6.68 -37.99 8.42
C ASP A 55 5.68 -36.93 8.94
N ALA A 56 6.12 -35.95 9.74
CA ALA A 56 5.30 -34.81 10.10
C ALA A 56 5.44 -33.66 9.08
N LEU A 57 4.35 -32.94 8.85
CA LEU A 57 4.31 -31.74 8.02
C LEU A 57 3.92 -30.54 8.88
N GLU A 58 4.62 -29.43 8.69
CA GLU A 58 4.27 -28.12 9.20
C GLU A 58 3.39 -27.41 8.17
N VAL A 59 2.22 -26.96 8.61
CA VAL A 59 1.28 -26.21 7.77
C VAL A 59 1.09 -24.82 8.36
N THR A 60 1.36 -23.80 7.57
CA THR A 60 1.16 -22.41 7.97
C THR A 60 0.14 -21.74 7.05
N GLY A 61 -0.71 -20.91 7.65
CA GLY A 61 -1.71 -20.12 6.94
C GLY A 61 -1.47 -18.63 7.17
N LYS A 62 -1.46 -17.85 6.08
CA LYS A 62 -1.32 -16.40 6.10
C LYS A 62 -2.47 -15.76 5.33
N VAL A 63 -3.08 -14.74 5.92
CA VAL A 63 -4.08 -13.90 5.25
C VAL A 63 -3.43 -12.54 4.97
N VAL A 64 -3.71 -11.98 3.79
CA VAL A 64 -3.27 -10.64 3.40
C VAL A 64 -4.41 -9.94 2.68
N ALA A 65 -4.97 -8.90 3.29
CA ALA A 65 -5.86 -7.96 2.62
C ALA A 65 -5.11 -6.74 2.06
N THR A 66 -5.36 -6.45 0.79
CA THR A 66 -5.05 -5.14 0.19
C THR A 66 -6.34 -4.35 0.09
N LEU A 67 -6.59 -3.53 1.11
CA LEU A 67 -7.76 -2.67 1.17
C LEU A 67 -7.66 -1.52 0.15
N PRO A 68 -8.79 -1.08 -0.42
CA PRO A 68 -8.83 0.11 -1.25
C PRO A 68 -8.28 1.31 -0.49
N LYS A 69 -7.23 1.95 -1.02
CA LYS A 69 -6.69 3.18 -0.43
C LYS A 69 -7.53 4.38 -0.88
N GLU A 70 -7.97 5.17 0.09
CA GLU A 70 -8.38 6.54 -0.16
C GLU A 70 -7.17 7.29 -0.75
N LYS A 71 -7.38 8.27 -1.63
CA LYS A 71 -6.26 9.06 -2.16
C LYS A 71 -5.76 9.91 -0.99
N GLU A 72 -4.81 9.39 -0.22
CA GLU A 72 -4.02 10.22 0.67
C GLU A 72 -3.33 11.29 -0.19
N SER A 73 -3.37 12.52 0.28
CA SER A 73 -2.66 13.64 -0.33
C SER A 73 -1.17 13.31 -0.30
N ALA A 74 -0.64 12.75 -1.40
CA ALA A 74 0.76 12.42 -1.51
C ALA A 74 1.55 13.72 -1.63
N GLU A 75 2.36 14.01 -0.61
CA GLU A 75 3.29 15.14 -0.66
C GLU A 75 4.53 14.72 -1.47
N VAL A 76 4.88 15.54 -2.47
CA VAL A 76 6.05 15.30 -3.33
C VAL A 76 7.31 15.78 -2.61
N PHE A 77 8.29 14.89 -2.46
CA PHE A 77 9.62 15.20 -1.96
C PHE A 77 10.67 14.88 -3.03
N PHE A 78 11.74 15.66 -3.07
CA PHE A 78 12.90 15.46 -3.93
C PHE A 78 14.07 14.88 -3.10
N PRO A 79 14.84 13.92 -3.66
CA PRO A 79 16.06 13.45 -3.02
C PRO A 79 17.18 14.49 -3.14
N THR A 80 17.87 14.78 -2.03
CA THR A 80 19.12 15.58 -2.03
C THR A 80 20.34 14.70 -2.32
N VAL A 81 21.48 15.32 -2.65
CA VAL A 81 22.77 14.62 -2.87
C VAL A 81 23.28 13.86 -1.64
N GLU A 82 22.82 14.24 -0.44
CA GLU A 82 23.16 13.59 0.82
C GLU A 82 22.17 12.47 1.22
N ASN A 83 21.25 12.09 0.31
CA ASN A 83 20.18 11.12 0.54
C ASN A 83 19.13 11.54 1.58
N ASN A 84 18.87 12.83 1.71
CA ASN A 84 17.77 13.36 2.52
C ASN A 84 16.55 13.73 1.64
N LEU A 85 15.38 13.89 2.27
CA LEU A 85 14.14 14.34 1.60
C LEU A 85 14.00 15.85 1.73
N SER A 86 13.81 16.55 0.61
CA SER A 86 13.58 18.01 0.58
C SER A 86 12.30 18.35 -0.18
N ARG A 87 11.60 19.42 0.23
CA ARG A 87 10.47 19.97 -0.53
C ARG A 87 10.92 20.80 -1.75
N HIS A 88 12.20 21.14 -1.82
CA HIS A 88 12.78 21.96 -2.89
C HIS A 88 13.81 21.14 -3.66
N SER A 89 13.75 21.16 -5.00
CA SER A 89 14.70 20.44 -5.85
C SER A 89 15.98 21.25 -6.01
N GLU A 90 17.11 20.71 -5.54
CA GLU A 90 18.44 21.34 -5.72
C GLU A 90 18.96 21.27 -7.16
N ARG A 91 18.29 20.51 -8.03
CA ARG A 91 18.61 20.43 -9.47
C ARG A 91 18.09 21.61 -10.28
N GLN A 92 17.30 22.50 -9.66
CA GLN A 92 16.90 23.76 -10.27
C GLN A 92 17.95 24.82 -9.92
N THR A 93 19.03 24.89 -10.70
CA THR A 93 19.89 26.09 -10.69
C THR A 93 19.01 27.28 -11.09
N GLU A 94 18.99 28.33 -10.27
CA GLU A 94 18.44 29.62 -10.70
C GLU A 94 19.13 30.00 -12.03
N LEU A 95 18.37 30.03 -13.12
CA LEU A 95 18.88 30.51 -14.40
C LEU A 95 19.12 32.02 -14.23
N PRO A 96 20.37 32.51 -14.30
CA PRO A 96 20.62 33.94 -14.21
C PRO A 96 19.99 34.62 -15.43
N GLY A 97 18.96 35.44 -15.20
CA GLY A 97 18.40 36.32 -16.23
C GLY A 97 16.94 36.10 -16.64
N ILE A 98 16.19 35.18 -16.02
CA ILE A 98 14.73 35.13 -16.21
C ILE A 98 14.01 35.88 -15.09
N SER A 99 13.61 37.12 -15.40
CA SER A 99 12.65 37.86 -14.59
C SER A 99 11.25 37.28 -14.82
N LEU A 100 10.52 37.01 -13.75
CA LEU A 100 9.09 36.71 -13.80
C LEU A 100 8.39 37.86 -14.53
N ALA A 101 7.65 37.55 -15.59
CA ALA A 101 6.90 38.53 -16.35
C ALA A 101 5.67 39.00 -15.55
N ASP A 102 5.90 39.73 -14.47
CA ASP A 102 4.89 40.49 -13.74
C ASP A 102 5.57 41.72 -13.12
N THR A 103 5.85 42.71 -13.96
CA THR A 103 6.04 44.08 -13.48
C THR A 103 5.24 45.00 -14.37
N PRO A 104 4.15 45.64 -13.88
CA PRO A 104 3.39 46.57 -14.71
C PRO A 104 4.27 47.78 -15.03
N SER A 105 4.49 48.02 -16.33
CA SER A 105 5.21 49.20 -16.81
C SER A 105 4.55 50.50 -16.33
N PRO A 106 5.29 51.45 -15.73
CA PRO A 106 4.77 52.79 -15.50
C PRO A 106 4.76 53.53 -16.83
N ARG A 107 3.56 53.90 -17.32
CA ARG A 107 3.42 54.83 -18.44
C ARG A 107 3.91 56.21 -18.00
N VAL A 108 5.04 56.65 -18.52
CA VAL A 108 5.52 58.04 -18.37
C VAL A 108 4.64 58.93 -19.26
N SER A 109 3.87 59.81 -18.62
CA SER A 109 3.12 60.90 -19.28
C SER A 109 4.09 62.06 -19.52
N LEU A 110 4.40 62.35 -20.78
CA LEU A 110 5.07 63.59 -21.18
C LEU A 110 4.00 64.60 -21.62
N GLY A 111 3.91 65.70 -20.89
CA GLY A 111 3.28 66.93 -21.34
C GLY A 111 4.27 67.84 -22.07
#